data_AF-A0A837IPZ9-F1
#
_entry.id   AF-A0A837IPZ9-F1
#
_cell.length_a   1.000
_cell.length_b   1.000
_cell.length_c   1.000
_cell.angle_alpha   90.00
_cell.angle_beta   90.00
_cell.angle_gamma   90.00
#
_symmetry.space_group_name_H-M   'P 1'
#
loop_
_entity.id
_entity.type
_entity.pdbx_description
1 polymer ?
#
loop_
_entity_poly.entity_id
_entity_poly.type
_entity_poly.pdbx_seq_one_letter_code
_entity_poly.pdbx_strand_id
1 'polypeptide(L)'
;CHARLVQVANPKIREEVKFVPAKLRLIEHHQVVYKCLEYHLKISKAPMPRSLISHSKTGSPSIVAHIAAMKYVYKVPCYRQEAMWKLKRLPLTRQQMSKWLIDVFNNQLSPLYDLLLKELKRQRFLHV
;
A
#
# COMPACT_ATOMS: atom_id res chain seq x y z
N CYS A 1 -54.51 -20.80 -9.66
CA CYS A 1 -55.24 -19.64 -10.21
C CYS A 1 -54.58 -18.99 -11.45
N HIS A 2 -53.49 -19.52 -12.04
CA HIS A 2 -52.76 -18.87 -13.17
C HIS A 2 -52.41 -17.38 -12.97
N ALA A 3 -52.51 -16.88 -11.73
CA ALA A 3 -52.26 -15.50 -11.39
C ALA A 3 -50.76 -15.27 -11.19
N ARG A 4 -50.35 -14.02 -11.38
CA ARG A 4 -48.97 -13.59 -11.24
C ARG A 4 -48.50 -13.77 -9.80
N LEU A 5 -47.38 -14.47 -9.64
CA LEU A 5 -46.74 -14.69 -8.34
C LEU A 5 -46.18 -13.36 -7.81
N VAL A 6 -46.35 -13.14 -6.50
CA VAL A 6 -45.79 -12.02 -5.75
C VAL A 6 -44.83 -12.58 -4.72
N GLN A 7 -43.60 -12.08 -4.68
CA GLN A 7 -42.60 -12.50 -3.71
C GLN A 7 -42.99 -12.00 -2.30
N VAL A 8 -43.16 -12.93 -1.36
CA VAL A 8 -43.58 -12.63 0.02
C VAL A 8 -42.39 -12.51 0.98
N ALA A 9 -41.32 -13.28 0.75
CA ALA A 9 -40.11 -13.25 1.56
C ALA A 9 -38.89 -13.70 0.76
N ASN A 10 -37.70 -13.34 1.25
CA ASN A 10 -36.43 -13.83 0.73
C ASN A 10 -35.61 -14.44 1.89
N PRO A 11 -35.93 -15.67 2.34
CA PRO A 11 -35.23 -16.28 3.45
C PRO A 11 -33.79 -16.56 3.05
N LYS A 12 -32.85 -16.22 3.93
CA LYS A 12 -31.43 -16.51 3.76
C LYS A 12 -31.22 -18.03 3.87
N ILE A 13 -30.96 -18.69 2.74
CA ILE A 13 -30.85 -20.16 2.66
C ILE A 13 -29.46 -20.64 3.08
N ARG A 14 -28.40 -19.97 2.61
CA ARG A 14 -27.01 -20.36 2.88
C ARG A 14 -26.07 -19.19 2.65
N GLU A 15 -24.98 -19.15 3.40
CA GLU A 15 -23.83 -18.30 3.13
C GLU A 15 -22.63 -19.13 2.69
N GLU A 16 -21.93 -18.62 1.69
CA GLU A 16 -20.65 -19.17 1.25
C GLU A 16 -19.64 -18.04 1.09
N VAL A 17 -18.42 -18.28 1.56
CA VAL A 17 -17.32 -17.32 1.42
C VAL A 17 -16.55 -17.65 0.16
N LYS A 18 -16.54 -16.71 -0.80
CA LYS A 18 -15.76 -16.84 -2.02
C LYS A 18 -14.39 -16.18 -1.85
N PHE A 19 -13.33 -16.96 -2.01
CA PHE A 19 -11.98 -16.40 -2.06
C PHE A 19 -11.77 -15.65 -3.39
N VAL A 20 -11.49 -14.35 -3.29
CA VAL A 20 -11.12 -13.51 -4.43
C VAL A 20 -9.66 -13.10 -4.25
N PRO A 21 -8.75 -13.54 -5.14
CA PRO A 21 -7.34 -13.15 -5.07
C PRO A 21 -7.13 -11.64 -5.16
N ALA A 22 -5.99 -11.16 -4.65
CA ALA A 22 -5.61 -9.76 -4.71
C ALA A 22 -5.62 -9.22 -6.15
N LYS A 23 -6.28 -8.07 -6.36
CA LYS A 23 -6.36 -7.36 -7.64
C LYS A 23 -5.40 -6.17 -7.65
N LEU A 24 -4.67 -6.00 -8.74
CA LEU A 24 -3.81 -4.83 -8.96
C LEU A 24 -4.55 -3.80 -9.83
N ARG A 25 -4.39 -2.52 -9.51
CA ARG A 25 -4.95 -1.40 -10.27
C ARG A 25 -3.85 -0.37 -10.49
N LEU A 26 -3.75 0.14 -11.71
CA LEU A 26 -2.95 1.31 -12.02
C LEU A 26 -3.76 2.55 -11.65
N ILE A 27 -3.17 3.44 -10.85
CA ILE A 27 -3.76 4.73 -10.49
C ILE A 27 -2.85 5.80 -11.06
N GLU A 28 -3.38 6.61 -11.98
CA GLU A 28 -2.66 7.71 -12.61
C GLU A 28 -3.07 9.02 -11.95
N HIS A 29 -2.09 9.80 -11.51
CA HIS A 29 -2.29 11.10 -10.90
C HIS A 29 -1.85 12.20 -11.87
N HIS A 30 -2.79 13.00 -12.36
CA HIS A 30 -2.51 14.13 -13.25
C HIS A 30 -2.40 15.42 -12.45
N GLN A 31 -1.28 16.14 -12.58
CA GLN A 31 -1.09 17.44 -11.96
C GLN A 31 -1.40 18.55 -12.96
N VAL A 32 -2.32 19.44 -12.62
CA VAL A 32 -2.58 20.63 -13.43
C VAL A 32 -1.49 21.67 -13.16
N VAL A 33 -0.97 22.24 -14.24
CA VAL A 33 0.05 23.29 -14.23
C VAL A 33 -0.56 24.55 -14.82
N TYR A 34 -0.47 25.64 -14.07
CA TYR A 34 -1.01 26.94 -14.45
C TYR A 34 0.13 27.88 -14.84
N LYS A 35 -0.11 28.68 -15.86
CA LYS A 35 0.75 29.79 -16.26
C LYS A 35 -0.08 31.07 -16.27
N CYS A 36 0.43 32.12 -15.65
CA CYS A 36 -0.19 33.44 -15.77
C CYS A 36 0.06 33.99 -17.19
N LEU A 37 -1.00 34.45 -17.86
CA LEU A 37 -0.89 35.01 -19.21
C LEU A 37 -0.30 36.42 -19.20
N GLU A 38 -0.48 37.19 -18.13
CA GLU A 38 0.04 38.56 -18.01
C GLU A 38 1.48 38.59 -17.50
N TYR A 39 1.81 37.73 -16.54
CA TYR A 39 3.16 37.56 -16.00
C TYR A 39 3.73 36.21 -16.44
N HIS A 40 4.32 36.18 -17.64
CA HIS A 40 4.89 34.98 -18.26
C HIS A 40 6.00 34.28 -17.46
N LEU A 41 6.43 34.86 -16.34
CA LEU A 41 7.60 34.43 -15.57
C LEU A 41 7.31 33.36 -14.52
N LYS A 42 6.05 33.12 -14.12
CA LYS A 42 5.74 32.18 -13.02
C LYS A 42 4.80 31.06 -13.42
N ILE A 43 5.31 29.83 -13.35
CA ILE A 43 4.56 28.59 -13.50
C ILE A 43 4.17 28.12 -12.08
N SER A 44 2.89 27.87 -11.86
CA SER A 44 2.36 27.33 -10.60
C SER A 44 1.79 25.93 -10.81
N LYS A 45 2.00 25.03 -9.84
CA LYS A 45 1.48 23.65 -9.91
C LYS A 45 0.47 23.44 -8.79
N ALA A 46 -0.63 22.74 -9.09
CA ALA A 46 -1.60 22.34 -8.07
C ALA A 46 -0.94 21.49 -6.97
N PRO A 47 -1.36 21.60 -5.69
CA PRO A 47 -0.82 20.76 -4.63
C PRO A 47 -1.10 19.28 -4.94
N MET A 48 -0.09 18.43 -4.73
CA MET A 48 -0.18 16.98 -4.95
C MET A 48 0.39 16.26 -3.73
N PRO A 49 -0.26 15.18 -3.24
CA PRO A 49 0.28 14.38 -2.15
C PRO A 49 1.66 13.84 -2.53
N ARG A 50 2.58 13.85 -1.56
CA ARG A 50 3.92 13.28 -1.77
C ARG A 50 3.82 11.77 -1.93
N SER A 51 4.54 11.23 -2.91
CA SER A 51 4.68 9.78 -3.06
C SER A 51 5.43 9.21 -1.85
N LEU A 52 5.00 8.05 -1.36
CA LEU A 52 5.68 7.32 -0.29
C LEU A 52 7.10 6.93 -0.69
N ILE A 53 7.27 6.45 -1.92
CA ILE A 53 8.55 6.14 -2.53
C ILE A 53 8.82 7.13 -3.65
N SER A 54 9.82 7.98 -3.48
CA SER A 54 10.24 8.94 -4.50
C SER A 54 10.62 8.24 -5.80
N HIS A 55 10.17 8.79 -6.92
CA HIS A 55 10.47 8.32 -8.29
C HIS A 55 10.06 6.87 -8.62
N SER A 56 9.29 6.20 -7.75
CA SER A 56 8.77 4.86 -8.03
C SER A 56 7.36 4.91 -8.60
N LYS A 57 7.16 4.30 -9.77
CA LYS A 57 5.83 4.13 -10.39
C LYS A 57 5.01 3.00 -9.74
N THR A 58 5.69 2.04 -9.11
CA THR A 58 5.07 0.80 -8.59
C THR A 58 5.10 0.71 -7.06
N GLY A 59 5.85 1.59 -6.38
CA GLY A 59 5.99 1.63 -4.93
C GLY A 59 4.85 2.36 -4.23
N SER A 60 3.60 1.97 -4.51
CA SER A 60 2.44 2.53 -3.82
C SER A 60 2.41 2.12 -2.33
N PRO A 61 1.78 2.89 -1.44
CA PRO A 61 1.68 2.55 -0.01
C PRO A 61 1.10 1.16 0.24
N SER A 62 0.10 0.75 -0.53
CA SER A 62 -0.53 -0.58 -0.39
C SER A 62 0.41 -1.72 -0.79
N ILE A 63 1.22 -1.54 -1.84
CA ILE A 63 2.23 -2.52 -2.25
C ILE A 63 3.32 -2.65 -1.19
N VAL A 64 3.83 -1.52 -0.68
CA VAL A 64 4.88 -1.55 0.36
C VAL A 64 4.36 -2.18 1.66
N ALA A 65 3.12 -1.85 2.06
CA ALA A 65 2.46 -2.48 3.21
C ALA A 65 2.31 -4.00 3.02
N HIS A 66 1.92 -4.45 1.83
CA HIS A 66 1.83 -5.89 1.53
C HIS A 66 3.20 -6.58 1.62
N ILE A 67 4.25 -5.97 1.05
CA ILE A 67 5.62 -6.49 1.13
C ILE A 67 6.08 -6.60 2.60
N ALA A 68 5.79 -5.57 3.40
CA ALA A 68 6.13 -5.53 4.83
C ALA A 68 5.40 -6.63 5.60
N ALA A 69 4.08 -6.77 5.40
CA ALA A 69 3.29 -7.83 6.03
C ALA A 69 3.82 -9.22 5.63
N MET A 70 4.07 -9.44 4.35
CA MET A 70 4.65 -10.69 3.85
C MET A 70 5.99 -11.00 4.51
N LYS A 71 6.88 -10.00 4.64
CA LYS A 71 8.22 -10.19 5.22
C LYS A 71 8.18 -10.42 6.73
N TYR A 72 7.49 -9.56 7.48
CA TYR A 72 7.60 -9.51 8.93
C TYR A 72 6.52 -10.32 9.65
N VAL A 73 5.31 -10.38 9.10
CA VAL A 73 4.19 -11.16 9.68
C VAL A 73 4.21 -12.59 9.15
N TYR A 74 4.17 -12.76 7.83
CA TYR A 74 4.08 -14.09 7.20
C TYR A 74 5.44 -14.76 6.93
N LYS A 75 6.55 -14.12 7.31
CA LYS A 75 7.92 -14.64 7.18
C LYS A 75 8.29 -15.08 5.75
N VAL A 76 7.72 -14.43 4.74
CA VAL A 76 8.01 -14.65 3.33
C VAL A 76 9.17 -13.74 2.91
N PRO A 77 10.37 -14.29 2.67
CA PRO A 77 11.53 -13.48 2.31
C PRO A 77 11.38 -12.84 0.92
N CYS A 78 12.06 -11.72 0.69
CA CYS A 78 11.94 -10.94 -0.55
C CYS A 78 12.20 -11.75 -1.82
N TYR A 79 13.11 -12.72 -1.84
CA TYR A 79 13.35 -13.55 -3.04
C TYR A 79 12.11 -14.41 -3.41
N ARG A 80 11.34 -14.86 -2.41
CA ARG A 80 10.12 -15.63 -2.65
C ARG A 80 9.00 -14.71 -3.13
N GLN A 81 8.93 -13.52 -2.54
CA GLN A 81 7.99 -12.50 -3.00
C GLN A 81 8.28 -12.08 -4.45
N GLU A 82 9.53 -11.99 -4.87
CA GLU A 82 9.92 -11.64 -6.24
C GLU A 82 9.33 -12.62 -7.26
N ALA A 83 9.41 -13.93 -6.99
CA ALA A 83 8.74 -14.94 -7.81
C ALA A 83 7.21 -14.76 -7.81
N MET A 84 6.59 -14.51 -6.64
CA MET A 84 5.15 -14.27 -6.53
C MET A 84 4.68 -13.04 -7.32
N TRP A 85 5.46 -11.96 -7.28
CA TRP A 85 5.19 -10.71 -7.98
C TRP A 85 5.35 -10.87 -9.49
N LYS A 86 6.34 -11.66 -9.93
CA LYS A 86 6.49 -12.06 -11.33
C LYS A 86 5.25 -12.80 -11.85
N LEU A 87 4.67 -13.71 -11.06
CA LEU A 87 3.41 -14.39 -11.41
C LEU A 87 2.22 -13.42 -11.54
N LYS A 88 2.24 -12.32 -10.78
CA LYS A 88 1.24 -11.24 -10.84
C LYS A 88 1.49 -10.23 -11.97
N ARG A 89 2.45 -10.49 -12.87
CA ARG A 89 2.85 -9.60 -13.96
C ARG A 89 3.32 -8.22 -13.50
N LEU A 90 3.81 -8.12 -12.26
CA LEU A 90 4.42 -6.92 -11.70
C LEU A 90 5.82 -7.29 -11.21
N PRO A 91 6.85 -7.31 -12.07
CA PRO A 91 8.17 -7.79 -11.69
C PRO A 91 8.83 -6.80 -10.72
N LEU A 92 8.76 -7.11 -9.42
CA LEU A 92 9.45 -6.38 -8.35
C LEU A 92 10.68 -7.16 -7.93
N THR A 93 11.85 -6.53 -7.99
CA THR A 93 13.09 -7.20 -7.60
C THR A 93 13.25 -7.24 -6.09
N ARG A 94 13.99 -8.23 -5.58
CA ARG A 94 14.38 -8.28 -4.15
C ARG A 94 15.03 -6.97 -3.68
N GLN A 95 15.87 -6.37 -4.52
CA GLN A 95 16.57 -5.12 -4.20
C GLN A 95 15.60 -3.96 -4.06
N GLN A 96 14.65 -3.81 -5.00
CA GLN A 96 13.62 -2.79 -4.93
C GLN A 96 12.79 -2.92 -3.65
N MET A 97 12.27 -4.12 -3.37
CA MET A 97 11.47 -4.37 -2.17
C MET A 97 12.25 -4.05 -0.88
N SER A 98 13.51 -4.48 -0.80
CA SER A 98 14.33 -4.24 0.39
C SER A 98 14.65 -2.76 0.56
N LYS A 99 14.99 -2.06 -0.53
CA LYS A 99 15.23 -0.62 -0.51
C LYS A 99 13.99 0.15 -0.06
N TRP A 100 12.81 -0.18 -0.58
CA TRP A 100 11.57 0.50 -0.19
C TRP A 100 11.24 0.31 1.29
N LEU A 101 11.46 -0.89 1.84
CA LEU A 101 11.25 -1.13 3.27
C LEU A 101 12.21 -0.28 4.12
N ILE A 102 13.47 -0.18 3.73
CA ILE A 102 14.47 0.65 4.42
C ILE A 102 14.08 2.14 4.32
N ASP A 103 13.75 2.61 3.12
CA ASP A 103 13.39 4.01 2.88
C ASP A 103 12.14 4.40 3.69
N VAL A 104 11.11 3.54 3.74
CA VAL A 104 9.91 3.79 4.56
C VAL A 104 10.21 3.74 6.05
N PHE A 105 11.02 2.80 6.49
CA PHE A 105 11.39 2.70 7.90
C PHE A 105 12.12 3.97 8.36
N ASN A 106 13.14 4.40 7.61
CA ASN A 106 13.94 5.56 7.96
C ASN A 106 13.17 6.89 7.83
N ASN A 107 12.36 7.05 6.78
CA ASN A 107 11.75 8.34 6.48
C ASN A 107 10.39 8.56 7.17
N GLN A 108 9.63 7.48 7.40
CA GLN A 108 8.25 7.59 7.91
C GLN A 108 8.09 6.97 9.30
N LEU A 109 8.80 5.88 9.59
CA LEU A 109 8.62 5.13 10.83
C LEU A 109 9.66 5.42 11.91
N SER A 110 10.72 6.19 11.63
CA SER A 110 11.72 6.57 12.63
C SER A 110 11.10 7.18 13.90
N PRO A 111 10.14 8.14 13.81
CA PRO A 111 9.54 8.70 15.02
C PRO A 111 8.79 7.66 15.86
N LEU A 112 8.12 6.70 15.20
CA LEU A 112 7.45 5.60 15.88
C LEU A 112 8.48 4.65 16.53
N TYR A 113 9.56 4.32 15.83
CA TYR A 113 10.64 3.52 16.36
C TYR A 113 11.25 4.16 17.61
N ASP A 114 11.49 5.47 17.59
CA ASP A 114 12.06 6.20 18.72
C ASP A 114 11.13 6.17 19.94
N LEU A 115 9.81 6.30 19.72
CA LEU A 115 8.82 6.16 20.78
C LEU A 115 8.79 4.75 21.36
N LEU A 116 8.78 3.72 20.51
CA LEU A 116 8.81 2.33 20.94
C LEU A 116 10.09 2.00 21.70
N LEU A 117 11.24 2.50 21.24
CA LEU A 117 12.53 2.31 21.89
C LEU A 117 12.57 3.02 23.25
N LYS A 118 12.03 4.23 23.35
CA LYS A 118 11.91 4.96 24.61
C LYS A 118 11.06 4.18 25.62
N GLU A 119 9.93 3.63 25.18
CA GLU A 119 9.05 2.85 26.05
C GLU A 119 9.68 1.51 26.44
N LEU A 120 10.39 0.87 25.51
CA LEU A 120 11.16 -0.34 25.79
C LEU A 120 12.21 -0.09 26.88
N LYS A 121 12.97 1.01 26.79
CA LYS A 121 13.99 1.38 27.79
C LYS A 121 13.43 1.69 29.17
N ARG A 122 12.13 2.01 29.30
CA ARG A 122 11.47 2.20 30.60
C ARG A 122 11.14 0.89 31.30
N GLN A 123 11.18 -0.23 30.59
CA GLN A 123 10.85 -1.53 31.16
C GLN A 123 11.92 -1.95 32.18
N ARG A 124 11.45 -2.33 33.37
CA ARG A 124 12.30 -2.65 34.54
C ARG A 124 13.25 -3.83 34.32
N PHE A 125 12.98 -4.67 33.32
CA PHE A 125 13.68 -5.93 33.06
C PHE A 125 14.58 -5.88 31.82
N LEU A 126 14.69 -4.74 31.12
CA LEU A 126 15.71 -4.61 30.09
C LEU A 126 17.07 -4.39 30.75
N HIS A 127 17.89 -5.44 30.79
CA HIS A 127 19.33 -5.28 31.00
C HIS A 127 19.93 -4.72 29.71
N VAL A 128 20.42 -3.48 29.79
CA VAL A 128 21.18 -2.80 28.74
C VAL A 128 22.64 -3.19 28.85
#